data_AF-A0A5Q0CB75-F1
#
_entry.id   AF-A0A5Q0CB75-F1
#
_cell.length_a   1.000
_cell.length_b   1.000
_cell.length_c   1.000
_cell.angle_alpha   90.00
_cell.angle_beta   90.00
_cell.angle_gamma   90.00
#
_symmetry.space_group_name_H-M   'P 1'
#
loop_
_entity.id
_entity.type
_entity.pdbx_description
1 polymer ?
#
loop_
_entity_poly.entity_id
_entity_poly.type
_entity_poly.pdbx_seq_one_letter_code
_entity_poly.pdbx_strand_id
1 'polypeptide(L)'
;MYLRNVLLDIKDRLRPITRDLGLRHKLRSANFDDLCLCFERTDEDGILWRAPVTFVFPSAENTGQKELTWEHVRVGVEKVTIRPIGDNGWIQYVGAADNCGEPIGKGERFKTMNAALKGAAVALHLYPLAPVDLYVPFVIEDVEAGDMWPHLRRQCRQAGIHEINFGRSKDKSEFFSFKFHESLIEIVYRAPPAYHADIVIDGQVRATQNNSNRWRILSYLEMYLEDIERESASRHRR
;
A
#
# COMPACT_ATOMS: atom_id res chain seq x y z
N MET A 1 17.16 2.74 31.37
CA MET A 1 16.02 3.55 30.88
C MET A 1 16.40 4.19 29.55
N TYR A 2 16.86 3.36 28.61
CA TYR A 2 17.71 3.76 27.48
C TYR A 2 17.04 4.76 26.51
N LEU A 3 15.74 4.66 26.28
CA LEU A 3 15.00 5.48 25.30
C LEU A 3 14.22 6.66 25.89
N ARG A 4 14.14 6.77 27.22
CA ARG A 4 13.07 7.57 27.85
C ARG A 4 13.12 9.05 27.49
N ASN A 5 14.30 9.67 27.49
CA ASN A 5 14.41 11.11 27.24
C ASN A 5 14.01 11.47 25.80
N VAL A 6 14.47 10.71 24.81
CA VAL A 6 14.07 10.87 23.41
C VAL A 6 12.57 10.65 23.22
N LEU A 7 11.99 9.61 23.82
CA LEU A 7 10.55 9.33 23.72
C LEU A 7 9.70 10.45 24.33
N LEU A 8 10.13 11.02 25.46
CA LEU A 8 9.44 12.13 26.09
C LEU A 8 9.50 13.39 25.22
N ASP A 9 10.65 13.72 24.63
CA ASP A 9 10.78 14.88 23.75
C ASP A 9 9.91 14.72 22.48
N ILE A 10 9.93 13.56 21.82
CA ILE A 10 9.02 13.27 20.68
C ILE A 10 7.56 13.44 21.09
N LYS A 11 7.18 12.81 22.22
CA LYS A 11 5.80 12.89 22.73
C LYS A 11 5.41 14.33 22.99
N ASP A 12 6.23 15.13 23.65
CA ASP A 12 5.87 16.49 24.04
C ASP A 12 5.77 17.41 22.83
N ARG A 13 6.68 17.26 21.85
CA ARG A 13 6.71 18.07 20.62
C ARG A 13 5.57 17.74 19.67
N LEU A 14 5.19 16.47 19.54
CA LEU A 14 4.15 16.02 18.62
C LEU A 14 2.77 15.88 19.28
N ARG A 15 2.67 15.96 20.61
CA ARG A 15 1.40 15.85 21.34
C ARG A 15 0.28 16.73 20.81
N PRO A 16 0.49 18.02 20.45
CA PRO A 16 -0.59 18.86 19.95
C PRO A 16 -1.27 18.23 18.73
N ILE A 17 -0.49 17.91 17.70
CA ILE A 17 -1.02 17.33 16.47
C ILE A 17 -1.54 15.90 16.65
N THR A 18 -0.87 15.06 17.45
CA THR A 18 -1.33 13.68 17.66
C THR A 18 -2.62 13.63 18.47
N ARG A 19 -2.80 14.53 19.44
CA ARG A 19 -4.07 14.67 20.15
C ARG A 19 -5.18 15.15 19.22
N ASP A 20 -4.91 16.17 18.41
CA ASP A 20 -5.92 16.75 17.51
C ASP A 20 -6.39 15.73 16.45
N LEU A 21 -5.51 14.81 16.02
CA LEU A 21 -5.82 13.72 15.09
C LEU A 21 -6.35 12.44 15.76
N GLY A 22 -6.41 12.42 17.10
CA GLY A 22 -6.82 11.23 17.87
C GLY A 22 -5.81 10.07 17.82
N LEU A 23 -4.55 10.35 17.53
CA LEU A 23 -3.48 9.36 17.40
C LEU A 23 -2.87 9.00 18.75
N ARG A 24 -2.58 7.72 18.92
CA ARG A 24 -1.84 7.15 20.06
C ARG A 24 -0.42 6.82 19.64
N HIS A 25 0.53 7.03 20.55
CA HIS A 25 1.92 6.62 20.40
C HIS A 25 2.06 5.15 20.78
N LYS A 26 2.54 4.32 19.86
CA LYS A 26 2.79 2.89 20.11
C LYS A 26 4.24 2.54 19.80
N LEU A 27 4.93 1.99 20.79
CA LEU A 27 6.25 1.39 20.60
C LEU A 27 6.07 -0.05 20.14
N ARG A 28 6.79 -0.44 19.09
CA ARG A 28 6.76 -1.77 18.48
C ARG A 28 8.18 -2.24 18.19
N SER A 29 8.37 -3.54 18.01
CA SER A 29 9.60 -4.08 17.45
C SER A 29 9.69 -3.69 15.98
N ALA A 30 10.87 -3.27 15.56
CA ALA A 30 11.22 -3.02 14.17
C ALA A 30 12.05 -4.20 13.64
N ASN A 31 12.97 -3.95 12.70
CA ASN A 31 13.90 -4.98 12.23
C ASN A 31 14.97 -5.29 13.29
N PHE A 32 15.29 -6.56 13.48
CA PHE A 32 16.24 -7.05 14.48
C PHE A 32 15.84 -6.64 15.91
N ASP A 33 16.74 -6.03 16.67
CA ASP A 33 16.53 -5.59 18.05
C ASP A 33 16.12 -4.11 18.18
N ASP A 34 15.83 -3.47 17.05
CA ASP A 34 15.42 -2.07 17.04
C ASP A 34 13.95 -1.92 17.45
N LEU A 35 13.63 -0.76 18.02
CA LEU A 35 12.26 -0.38 18.36
C LEU A 35 11.80 0.75 17.45
N CYS A 36 10.52 0.76 17.06
CA CYS A 36 9.91 1.87 16.36
C CYS A 36 8.74 2.47 17.14
N LEU A 37 8.66 3.80 17.18
CA LEU A 37 7.50 4.54 17.63
C LEU A 37 6.63 4.88 16.42
N CYS A 38 5.41 4.34 16.43
CA CYS A 38 4.37 4.59 15.44
C CYS A 38 3.25 5.47 16.05
N PHE A 39 2.51 6.14 15.16
CA PHE A 39 1.35 6.96 15.50
C PHE A 39 0.10 6.33 14.89
N GLU A 40 -0.80 5.84 15.74
CA GLU A 40 -1.87 4.93 15.32
C GLU A 40 -3.21 5.30 15.96
N ARG A 41 -4.32 5.02 15.28
CA ARG A 41 -5.65 5.06 15.87
C ARG A 41 -6.47 3.87 15.38
N THR A 42 -7.43 3.46 16.19
CA THR A 42 -8.42 2.46 15.79
C THR A 42 -9.73 3.20 15.55
N ASP A 43 -10.39 2.93 14.42
CA ASP A 43 -11.70 3.53 14.13
C ASP A 43 -12.86 2.75 14.80
N GLU A 44 -14.09 3.15 14.48
CA GLU A 44 -15.31 2.57 15.06
C GLU A 44 -15.54 1.12 14.65
N ASP A 45 -15.03 0.72 13.47
CA ASP A 45 -15.12 -0.64 12.95
C ASP A 45 -13.98 -1.55 13.45
N GLY A 46 -13.08 -1.00 14.29
CA GLY A 46 -11.96 -1.73 14.86
C GLY A 46 -10.72 -1.78 13.97
N ILE A 47 -10.70 -1.07 12.84
CA ILE A 47 -9.57 -1.07 11.89
C ILE A 47 -8.44 -0.21 12.45
N LEU A 48 -7.23 -0.75 12.46
CA LEU A 48 -6.01 -0.04 12.86
C LEU A 48 -5.47 0.80 11.70
N TRP A 49 -5.46 2.11 11.90
CA TRP A 49 -4.90 3.10 11.00
C TRP A 49 -3.57 3.63 11.52
N ARG A 50 -2.54 3.66 10.68
CA ARG A 50 -1.20 4.12 11.02
C ARG A 50 -0.80 5.32 10.16
N ALA A 51 -0.21 6.32 10.80
CA ALA A 51 0.38 7.45 10.10
C ALA A 51 1.69 7.05 9.43
N PRO A 52 2.05 7.66 8.29
CA PRO A 52 3.30 7.36 7.59
C PRO A 52 4.51 8.08 8.20
N VAL A 53 4.59 8.01 9.53
CA VAL A 53 5.66 8.60 10.33
C VAL A 53 6.09 7.55 11.35
N THR A 54 7.39 7.28 11.40
CA THR A 54 8.02 6.38 12.36
C THR A 54 9.30 7.01 12.91
N PHE A 55 9.58 6.78 14.18
CA PHE A 55 10.91 7.02 14.76
C PHE A 55 11.49 5.67 15.14
N VAL A 56 12.67 5.34 14.64
CA VAL A 56 13.34 4.06 14.87
C VAL A 56 14.54 4.28 15.79
N PHE A 57 14.66 3.38 16.76
CA PHE A 57 15.60 3.45 17.86
C PHE A 57 16.47 2.18 17.87
N PRO A 58 17.77 2.30 17.54
CA PRO A 58 18.68 1.17 17.64
C PRO A 58 18.91 0.76 19.08
N SER A 59 19.15 -0.54 19.31
CA SER A 59 19.40 -1.11 20.64
C SER A 59 20.62 -0.48 21.33
N ALA A 60 20.69 -0.60 22.66
CA ALA A 60 21.84 -0.12 23.44
C ALA A 60 23.15 -0.85 23.09
N GLU A 61 23.03 -2.12 22.68
CA GLU A 61 24.14 -2.92 22.18
C GLU A 61 24.67 -2.36 20.86
N ASN A 62 23.78 -1.98 19.94
CA ASN A 62 24.14 -1.44 18.63
C ASN A 62 24.83 -0.06 18.73
N THR A 63 24.39 0.79 19.68
CA THR A 63 24.97 2.14 19.83
C THR A 63 26.16 2.19 20.79
N GLY A 64 26.31 1.20 21.66
CA GLY A 64 27.27 1.21 22.76
C GLY A 64 26.97 2.27 23.83
N GLN A 65 25.78 2.88 23.82
CA GLN A 65 25.40 3.96 24.73
C GLN A 65 24.50 3.47 25.87
N LYS A 66 24.70 4.01 27.09
CA LYS A 66 23.81 3.76 28.24
C LYS A 66 22.45 4.44 28.07
N GLU A 67 22.39 5.48 27.26
CA GLU A 67 21.21 6.27 26.95
C GLU A 67 21.23 6.67 25.47
N LEU A 68 20.10 6.52 24.79
CA LEU A 68 19.97 6.90 23.39
C LEU A 68 19.99 8.41 23.24
N THR A 69 20.80 8.86 22.29
CA THR A 69 20.84 10.27 21.85
C THR A 69 20.24 10.41 20.46
N TRP A 70 19.86 11.64 20.10
CA TRP A 70 19.24 11.97 18.82
C TRP A 70 20.12 11.66 17.60
N GLU A 71 21.44 11.51 17.78
CA GLU A 71 22.39 11.14 16.71
C GLU A 71 22.13 9.74 16.15
N HIS A 72 21.52 8.86 16.95
CA HIS A 72 21.24 7.47 16.56
C HIS A 72 19.77 7.25 16.17
N VAL A 73 18.92 8.26 16.33
CA VAL A 73 17.50 8.16 15.99
C VAL A 73 17.36 8.23 14.47
N ARG A 74 16.59 7.31 13.91
CA ARG A 74 16.20 7.31 12.51
C ARG A 74 14.73 7.71 12.38
N VAL A 75 14.38 8.35 11.28
CA VAL A 75 13.03 8.88 11.06
C VAL A 75 12.52 8.44 9.69
N GLY A 76 11.42 7.69 9.70
CA GLY A 76 10.67 7.37 8.50
C GLY A 76 9.56 8.40 8.31
N VAL A 77 9.58 9.13 7.20
CA VAL A 77 8.48 10.01 6.79
C VAL A 77 8.18 9.77 5.32
N GLU A 78 7.07 9.08 5.08
CA GLU A 78 6.67 8.66 3.74
C GLU A 78 5.49 9.45 3.23
N LYS A 79 5.53 9.75 1.92
CA LYS A 79 4.39 10.35 1.25
C LYS A 79 3.38 9.25 0.97
N VAL A 80 2.22 9.32 1.62
CA VAL A 80 1.10 8.43 1.32
C VAL A 80 0.12 9.14 0.39
N THR A 81 -0.28 8.43 -0.65
CA THR A 81 -1.33 8.88 -1.58
C THR A 81 -2.40 7.80 -1.68
N ILE A 82 -3.66 8.22 -1.81
CA ILE A 82 -4.78 7.32 -2.07
C ILE A 82 -5.04 7.36 -3.57
N ARG A 83 -5.07 6.19 -4.21
CA ARG A 83 -5.38 6.04 -5.63
C ARG A 83 -6.69 5.27 -5.79
N PRO A 84 -7.66 5.76 -6.56
CA PRO A 84 -8.84 4.98 -6.91
C PRO A 84 -8.47 3.86 -7.88
N ILE A 85 -9.03 2.67 -7.65
CA ILE A 85 -8.81 1.47 -8.44
C ILE A 85 -10.15 0.91 -8.89
N GLY A 86 -10.25 0.57 -10.17
CA GLY A 86 -11.53 0.30 -10.80
C GLY A 86 -12.45 1.53 -10.77
N ASP A 87 -13.73 1.28 -11.08
CA ASP A 87 -14.78 2.29 -11.15
C ASP A 87 -15.85 2.12 -10.05
N ASN A 88 -15.59 1.24 -9.07
CA ASN A 88 -16.55 0.86 -8.00
C ASN A 88 -16.06 1.15 -6.57
N GLY A 89 -15.25 2.19 -6.39
CA GLY A 89 -14.93 2.75 -5.08
C GLY A 89 -13.78 2.08 -4.32
N TRP A 90 -13.07 1.13 -4.92
CA TRP A 90 -11.86 0.56 -4.33
C TRP A 90 -10.68 1.55 -4.39
N ILE A 91 -9.80 1.45 -3.40
CA ILE A 91 -8.63 2.32 -3.29
C ILE A 91 -7.35 1.55 -2.96
N GLN A 92 -6.22 2.11 -3.36
CA GLN A 92 -4.89 1.68 -2.96
C GLN A 92 -4.21 2.81 -2.19
N TYR A 93 -3.63 2.48 -1.03
CA TYR A 93 -2.70 3.36 -0.34
C TYR A 93 -1.30 3.12 -0.90
N VAL A 94 -0.68 4.17 -1.43
CA VAL A 94 0.67 4.07 -1.99
C VAL A 94 1.63 4.94 -1.23
N GLY A 95 2.74 4.31 -0.84
CA GLY A 95 3.64 4.78 0.20
C GLY A 95 3.22 4.17 1.54
N ALA A 96 4.18 3.68 2.30
CA ALA A 96 3.99 3.23 3.66
C ALA A 96 5.29 3.52 4.42
N ALA A 97 5.20 4.03 5.64
CA ALA A 97 6.39 4.20 6.46
C ALA A 97 7.09 2.86 6.61
N ASP A 98 8.34 2.80 6.18
CA ASP A 98 9.18 1.66 6.50
C ASP A 98 9.48 1.65 8.01
N ASN A 99 9.80 0.46 8.52
CA ASN A 99 10.27 0.30 9.90
C ASN A 99 11.78 0.50 10.00
N CYS A 100 12.39 1.20 9.03
CA CYS A 100 13.84 1.41 8.96
C CYS A 100 14.19 2.86 9.31
N GLY A 101 13.50 3.82 8.69
CA GLY A 101 13.78 5.24 8.78
C GLY A 101 15.15 5.64 8.22
N GLU A 102 15.32 6.93 8.00
CA GLU A 102 16.58 7.54 7.57
C GLU A 102 17.33 8.15 8.77
N PRO A 103 18.67 8.10 8.81
CA PRO A 103 19.44 8.80 9.84
C PRO A 103 19.17 10.31 9.88
N ILE A 104 19.31 10.91 11.06
CA ILE A 104 19.33 12.37 11.22
C ILE A 104 20.78 12.84 11.19
N GLY A 105 21.14 13.71 10.24
CA GLY A 105 22.53 14.16 10.16
C GLY A 105 22.88 15.02 8.96
N LYS A 106 24.15 15.44 8.90
CA LYS A 106 24.68 16.25 7.80
C LYS A 106 24.74 15.41 6.51
N GLY A 107 24.00 15.82 5.49
CA GLY A 107 23.90 15.11 4.21
C GLY A 107 22.58 14.35 4.06
N GLU A 108 21.84 14.19 5.15
CA GLU A 108 20.56 13.49 5.17
C GLU A 108 19.39 14.42 4.86
N ARG A 109 18.23 13.82 4.57
CA ARG A 109 16.96 14.52 4.40
C ARG A 109 16.62 15.38 5.62
N PHE A 110 16.85 14.84 6.82
CA PHE A 110 16.66 15.56 8.08
C PHE A 110 18.02 15.90 8.71
N LYS A 111 18.41 17.17 8.59
CA LYS A 111 19.72 17.64 9.07
C LYS A 111 19.84 17.77 10.59
N THR A 112 18.71 17.92 11.28
CA THR A 112 18.65 18.15 12.72
C THR A 112 17.41 17.49 13.32
N MET A 113 17.43 17.23 14.62
CA MET A 113 16.26 16.82 15.41
C MET A 113 15.04 17.71 15.16
N ASN A 114 15.21 19.03 15.20
CA ASN A 114 14.09 19.97 14.99
C ASN A 114 13.52 19.86 13.57
N ALA A 115 14.37 19.64 12.56
CA ALA A 115 13.91 19.43 11.18
C ALA A 115 13.14 18.11 11.04
N ALA A 116 13.62 17.04 11.68
CA ALA A 116 12.93 15.75 11.74
C ALA A 116 11.55 15.85 12.39
N LEU A 117 11.46 16.46 13.58
CA LEU A 117 10.19 16.65 14.29
C LEU A 117 9.23 17.54 13.51
N LYS A 118 9.72 18.62 12.88
CA LYS A 118 8.90 19.47 12.01
C LYS A 118 8.41 18.70 10.78
N GLY A 119 9.27 17.89 10.15
CA GLY A 119 8.90 17.04 9.03
C GLY A 119 7.84 16.01 9.39
N ALA A 120 8.01 15.35 10.54
CA ALA A 120 7.02 14.44 11.12
C ALA A 120 5.68 15.15 11.36
N ALA A 121 5.68 16.33 11.99
CA ALA A 121 4.45 17.10 12.21
C ALA A 121 3.75 17.49 10.90
N VAL A 122 4.50 17.93 9.89
CA VAL A 122 3.94 18.24 8.57
C VAL A 122 3.33 16.99 7.93
N ALA A 123 4.02 15.86 8.00
CA ALA A 123 3.55 14.60 7.42
C ALA A 123 2.28 14.07 8.13
N LEU A 124 2.24 14.15 9.46
CA LEU A 124 1.05 13.81 10.24
C LEU A 124 -0.17 14.64 9.83
N HIS A 125 0.03 15.89 9.41
CA HIS A 125 -1.05 16.77 8.96
C HIS A 125 -1.45 16.53 7.51
N LEU A 126 -0.46 16.29 6.64
CA LEU A 126 -0.64 16.33 5.19
C LEU A 126 -1.03 14.98 4.61
N TYR A 127 -0.50 13.87 5.14
CA TYR A 127 -0.67 12.56 4.54
C TYR A 127 -1.75 11.74 5.25
N PRO A 128 -2.54 10.98 4.48
CA PRO A 128 -3.57 10.13 5.06
C PRO A 128 -2.94 9.01 5.89
N LEU A 129 -3.68 8.55 6.89
CA LEU A 129 -3.36 7.29 7.56
C LEU A 129 -3.65 6.14 6.60
N ALA A 130 -2.82 5.09 6.66
CA ALA A 130 -3.03 3.85 5.93
C ALA A 130 -3.50 2.74 6.89
N PRO A 131 -4.36 1.82 6.44
CA PRO A 131 -4.72 0.67 7.26
C PRO A 131 -3.53 -0.26 7.42
N VAL A 132 -3.42 -0.89 8.58
CA VAL A 132 -2.39 -1.91 8.88
C VAL A 132 -2.99 -3.32 8.86
N ASP A 133 -4.29 -3.43 9.09
CA ASP A 133 -4.99 -4.71 9.11
C ASP A 133 -5.13 -5.29 7.70
N LEU A 134 -5.21 -6.62 7.64
CA LEU A 134 -5.53 -7.34 6.42
C LEU A 134 -7.05 -7.44 6.22
N TYR A 135 -7.43 -7.55 4.96
CA TYR A 135 -8.78 -7.66 4.43
C TYR A 135 -9.69 -6.46 4.73
N VAL A 136 -9.14 -5.26 4.76
CA VAL A 136 -9.94 -4.03 4.94
C VAL A 136 -10.90 -3.85 3.76
N PRO A 137 -12.19 -3.56 4.00
CA PRO A 137 -13.17 -3.35 2.94
C PRO A 137 -12.74 -2.24 1.97
N PHE A 138 -12.88 -2.49 0.67
CA PHE A 138 -12.58 -1.54 -0.40
C PHE A 138 -11.13 -1.02 -0.46
N VAL A 139 -10.20 -1.69 0.21
CA VAL A 139 -8.76 -1.36 0.15
C VAL A 139 -8.02 -2.53 -0.47
N ILE A 140 -7.24 -2.27 -1.51
CA ILE A 140 -6.38 -3.27 -2.17
C ILE A 140 -5.19 -3.63 -1.28
N GLU A 141 -4.90 -4.92 -1.21
CA GLU A 141 -3.73 -5.45 -0.50
C GLU A 141 -2.65 -6.00 -1.42
N ASP A 142 -3.02 -6.53 -2.59
CA ASP A 142 -2.04 -7.01 -3.55
C ASP A 142 -1.41 -5.82 -4.28
N VAL A 143 -0.12 -5.59 -3.98
CA VAL A 143 0.67 -4.49 -4.57
C VAL A 143 0.75 -4.62 -6.08
N GLU A 144 0.88 -5.85 -6.61
CA GLU A 144 0.97 -6.11 -8.05
C GLU A 144 -0.36 -5.83 -8.75
N ALA A 145 -1.49 -6.12 -8.10
CA ALA A 145 -2.82 -5.75 -8.58
C ALA A 145 -2.97 -4.22 -8.64
N GLY A 146 -2.59 -3.52 -7.58
CA GLY A 146 -2.63 -2.06 -7.57
C GLY A 146 -1.72 -1.42 -8.63
N ASP A 147 -0.52 -1.96 -8.83
CA ASP A 147 0.45 -1.49 -9.83
C ASP A 147 0.08 -1.87 -11.28
N MET A 148 -0.79 -2.86 -11.46
CA MET A 148 -1.38 -3.20 -12.77
C MET A 148 -2.37 -2.13 -13.25
N TRP A 149 -3.11 -1.50 -12.33
CA TRP A 149 -4.27 -0.68 -12.66
C TRP A 149 -4.03 0.40 -13.73
N PRO A 150 -2.99 1.25 -13.66
CA PRO A 150 -2.78 2.29 -14.67
C PRO A 150 -2.59 1.72 -16.09
N HIS A 151 -2.02 0.52 -16.20
CA HIS A 151 -1.76 -0.14 -17.47
C HIS A 151 -3.00 -0.83 -18.00
N LEU A 152 -3.69 -1.60 -17.15
CA LEU A 152 -4.95 -2.25 -17.50
C LEU A 152 -5.99 -1.22 -17.97
N ARG A 153 -6.19 -0.14 -17.19
CA ARG A 153 -7.14 0.92 -17.55
C ARG A 153 -6.86 1.52 -18.93
N ARG A 154 -5.58 1.73 -19.25
CA ARG A 154 -5.18 2.28 -20.56
C ARG A 154 -5.51 1.30 -21.69
N GLN A 155 -5.17 0.03 -21.52
CA GLN A 155 -5.41 -1.01 -22.53
C GLN A 155 -6.90 -1.26 -22.75
N CYS A 156 -7.67 -1.40 -21.67
CA CYS A 156 -9.13 -1.52 -21.73
C CYS A 156 -9.77 -0.34 -22.45
N ARG A 157 -9.33 0.90 -22.17
CA ARG A 157 -9.83 2.10 -22.88
C ARG A 157 -9.54 2.09 -24.37
N GLN A 158 -8.37 1.57 -24.78
CA GLN A 158 -8.03 1.43 -26.20
C GLN A 158 -8.96 0.43 -26.90
N ALA A 159 -9.44 -0.58 -26.18
CA ALA A 159 -10.44 -1.54 -26.64
C ALA A 159 -11.91 -1.06 -26.43
N GLY A 160 -12.15 0.20 -26.04
CA GLY A 160 -13.50 0.73 -25.81
C GLY A 160 -14.18 0.26 -24.52
N ILE A 161 -13.44 -0.35 -23.59
CA ILE A 161 -13.92 -0.79 -22.28
C ILE A 161 -13.74 0.36 -21.29
N HIS A 162 -14.85 0.83 -20.72
CA HIS A 162 -14.87 1.99 -19.83
C HIS A 162 -15.21 1.67 -18.37
N GLU A 163 -15.84 0.52 -18.11
CA GLU A 163 -16.25 0.10 -16.78
C GLU A 163 -15.44 -1.12 -16.35
N ILE A 164 -14.55 -0.91 -15.37
CA ILE A 164 -13.71 -1.96 -14.80
C ILE A 164 -13.91 -1.96 -13.30
N ASN A 165 -14.50 -3.02 -12.78
CA ASN A 165 -14.72 -3.17 -11.35
C ASN A 165 -13.53 -3.87 -10.70
N PHE A 166 -13.22 -3.51 -9.47
CA PHE A 166 -12.31 -4.27 -8.62
C PHE A 166 -13.10 -5.05 -7.57
N GLY A 167 -12.59 -6.20 -7.14
CA GLY A 167 -13.24 -7.02 -6.14
C GLY A 167 -12.25 -7.89 -5.37
N ARG A 168 -12.76 -8.45 -4.28
CA ARG A 168 -12.08 -9.49 -3.49
C ARG A 168 -13.04 -10.64 -3.25
N SER A 169 -12.62 -11.85 -3.59
CA SER A 169 -13.42 -13.07 -3.40
C SER A 169 -13.30 -13.60 -1.97
N LYS A 170 -14.09 -14.64 -1.65
CA LYS A 170 -14.15 -15.23 -0.31
C LYS A 170 -12.82 -15.87 0.13
N ASP A 171 -12.08 -16.42 -0.82
CA ASP A 171 -10.72 -16.97 -0.66
C ASP A 171 -9.64 -15.87 -0.58
N LYS A 172 -10.04 -14.60 -0.52
CA LYS A 172 -9.19 -13.41 -0.43
C LYS A 172 -8.39 -13.08 -1.70
N SER A 173 -8.63 -13.79 -2.80
CA SER A 173 -8.09 -13.40 -4.10
C SER A 173 -8.67 -12.05 -4.52
N GLU A 174 -7.86 -11.19 -5.10
CA GLU A 174 -8.28 -9.88 -5.60
C GLU A 174 -8.40 -9.91 -7.12
N PHE A 175 -9.31 -9.13 -7.70
CA PHE A 175 -9.52 -9.23 -9.14
C PHE A 175 -10.04 -7.94 -9.77
N PHE A 176 -9.65 -7.74 -11.04
CA PHE A 176 -10.34 -6.84 -11.95
C PHE A 176 -11.41 -7.61 -12.71
N SER A 177 -12.56 -7.00 -12.96
CA SER A 177 -13.69 -7.60 -13.68
C SER A 177 -14.33 -6.58 -14.62
N PHE A 178 -14.53 -6.95 -15.88
CA PHE A 178 -15.15 -6.09 -16.89
C PHE A 178 -15.80 -6.92 -18.00
N LYS A 179 -16.74 -6.30 -18.72
CA LYS A 179 -17.37 -6.91 -19.90
C LYS A 179 -16.72 -6.43 -21.18
N PHE A 180 -16.58 -7.34 -22.14
CA PHE A 180 -16.19 -7.03 -23.50
C PHE A 180 -17.06 -7.86 -24.45
N HIS A 181 -17.88 -7.17 -25.27
CA HIS A 181 -19.02 -7.79 -25.97
C HIS A 181 -19.92 -8.58 -25.00
N GLU A 182 -20.11 -9.87 -25.23
CA GLU A 182 -20.93 -10.75 -24.41
C GLU A 182 -20.14 -11.49 -23.31
N SER A 183 -18.81 -11.36 -23.32
CA SER A 183 -17.94 -12.10 -22.39
C SER A 183 -17.61 -11.30 -21.14
N LEU A 184 -17.60 -12.00 -20.01
CA LEU A 184 -17.06 -11.50 -18.74
C LEU A 184 -15.58 -11.88 -18.64
N ILE A 185 -14.73 -10.87 -18.46
CA ILE A 185 -13.29 -11.05 -18.33
C ILE A 185 -12.88 -10.65 -16.91
N GLU A 186 -12.10 -11.51 -16.27
CA GLU A 186 -11.52 -11.25 -14.96
C GLU A 186 -10.01 -11.50 -14.96
N ILE A 187 -9.27 -10.64 -14.25
CA ILE A 187 -7.85 -10.83 -13.96
C ILE A 187 -7.74 -11.06 -12.46
N VAL A 188 -7.50 -12.31 -12.05
CA VAL A 188 -7.59 -12.76 -10.66
C VAL A 188 -6.18 -12.95 -10.08
N TYR A 189 -5.83 -12.09 -9.13
CA TYR A 189 -4.61 -12.16 -8.32
C TYR A 189 -4.87 -13.09 -7.14
N ARG A 190 -4.28 -14.29 -7.20
CA ARG A 190 -4.52 -15.35 -6.23
C ARG A 190 -3.85 -15.02 -4.90
N ALA A 191 -4.61 -15.20 -3.83
CA ALA A 191 -4.09 -15.07 -2.48
C ALA A 191 -2.98 -16.12 -2.20
N PRO A 192 -2.06 -15.84 -1.25
CA PRO A 192 -1.05 -16.79 -0.83
C PRO A 192 -1.63 -18.18 -0.48
N PRO A 193 -0.89 -19.28 -0.77
CA PRO A 193 0.50 -19.32 -1.24
C PRO A 193 0.66 -19.28 -2.77
N ALA A 194 -0.44 -19.21 -3.50
CA ALA A 194 -0.45 -19.30 -4.95
C ALA A 194 -0.16 -17.93 -5.57
N TYR A 195 1.08 -17.44 -5.51
CA TYR A 195 1.45 -16.11 -6.02
C TYR A 195 1.44 -16.04 -7.56
N HIS A 196 0.25 -16.11 -8.16
CA HIS A 196 0.04 -16.00 -9.60
C HIS A 196 -1.25 -15.22 -9.92
N ALA A 197 -1.35 -14.75 -11.15
CA ALA A 197 -2.52 -14.12 -11.72
C ALA A 197 -3.13 -15.01 -12.81
N ASP A 198 -4.44 -15.21 -12.75
CA ASP A 198 -5.21 -15.90 -13.78
C ASP A 198 -5.97 -14.89 -14.66
N ILE A 199 -6.06 -15.19 -15.96
CA ILE A 199 -7.04 -14.55 -16.84
C ILE A 199 -8.20 -15.52 -17.00
N VAL A 200 -9.37 -15.10 -16.54
CA VAL A 200 -10.60 -15.89 -16.56
C VAL A 200 -11.56 -15.26 -17.54
N ILE A 201 -12.11 -16.06 -18.45
CA ILE A 201 -13.11 -15.62 -19.42
C ILE A 201 -14.31 -16.54 -19.29
N ASP A 202 -15.46 -15.96 -18.97
CA ASP A 202 -16.73 -16.67 -18.75
C ASP A 202 -16.59 -17.84 -17.76
N GLY A 203 -15.85 -17.60 -16.68
CA GLY A 203 -15.59 -18.57 -15.60
C GLY A 203 -14.51 -19.61 -15.89
N GLN A 204 -13.87 -19.59 -17.07
CA GLN A 204 -12.81 -20.52 -17.44
C GLN A 204 -11.44 -19.84 -17.39
N VAL A 205 -10.47 -20.46 -16.70
CA VAL A 205 -9.07 -20.01 -16.70
C VAL A 205 -8.49 -20.25 -18.10
N ARG A 206 -8.08 -19.17 -18.76
CA ARG A 206 -7.47 -19.19 -20.11
C ARG A 206 -5.96 -19.11 -20.06
N ALA A 207 -5.42 -18.38 -19.09
CA ALA A 207 -4.00 -18.25 -18.85
C ALA A 207 -3.71 -18.08 -17.35
N THR A 208 -2.54 -18.57 -16.92
CA THR A 208 -2.00 -18.39 -15.57
C THR A 208 -0.58 -17.85 -15.70
N GLN A 209 -0.22 -16.81 -14.94
CA GLN A 209 1.09 -16.17 -14.97
C GLN A 209 1.57 -15.76 -13.58
N ASN A 210 2.87 -15.60 -13.39
CA ASN A 210 3.38 -14.97 -12.17
C ASN A 210 2.78 -13.55 -12.05
N ASN A 211 2.25 -13.19 -10.88
CA ASN A 211 1.54 -11.92 -10.66
C ASN A 211 2.45 -10.69 -10.91
N SER A 212 3.75 -10.81 -10.67
CA SER A 212 4.75 -9.77 -10.97
C SER A 212 5.04 -9.60 -12.47
N ASN A 213 4.65 -10.56 -13.32
CA ASN A 213 4.88 -10.48 -14.76
C ASN A 213 3.76 -9.74 -15.48
N ARG A 214 3.60 -8.46 -15.13
CA ARG A 214 2.57 -7.56 -15.66
C ARG A 214 2.50 -7.55 -17.18
N TRP A 215 3.64 -7.48 -17.87
CA TRP A 215 3.67 -7.41 -19.34
C TRP A 215 3.03 -8.62 -19.98
N ARG A 216 3.30 -9.81 -19.44
CA ARG A 216 2.76 -11.05 -20.00
C ARG A 216 1.26 -11.19 -19.75
N ILE A 217 0.77 -10.74 -18.58
CA ILE A 217 -0.67 -10.66 -18.30
C ILE A 217 -1.37 -9.74 -19.32
N LEU A 218 -0.81 -8.55 -19.56
CA LEU A 218 -1.36 -7.58 -20.51
C LEU A 218 -1.34 -8.10 -21.96
N SER A 219 -0.27 -8.78 -22.38
CA SER A 219 -0.19 -9.38 -23.72
C SER A 219 -1.22 -10.50 -23.92
N TYR A 220 -1.45 -11.35 -22.91
CA TYR A 220 -2.51 -12.35 -23.01
C TYR A 220 -3.89 -11.72 -23.06
N LEU A 221 -4.13 -10.68 -22.26
CA LEU A 221 -5.39 -9.94 -22.33
C LEU A 221 -5.63 -9.38 -23.73
N GLU A 222 -4.63 -8.75 -24.34
CA GLU A 222 -4.73 -8.21 -25.72
C GLU A 222 -5.12 -9.30 -26.71
N MET A 223 -4.39 -10.42 -26.68
CA MET A 223 -4.68 -11.58 -27.53
C MET A 223 -6.13 -12.08 -27.36
N TYR A 224 -6.63 -12.19 -26.13
CA TYR A 224 -8.00 -12.66 -25.90
C TYR A 224 -9.07 -11.64 -26.31
N LEU A 225 -8.80 -10.33 -26.15
CA LEU A 225 -9.71 -9.30 -26.65
C LEU A 225 -9.83 -9.37 -28.18
N GLU A 226 -8.73 -9.53 -28.90
CA GLU A 226 -8.76 -9.71 -30.36
C GLU A 226 -9.55 -10.96 -30.77
N ASP A 227 -9.37 -12.08 -30.08
CA ASP A 227 -10.09 -13.32 -30.37
C ASP A 227 -11.60 -13.16 -30.16
N ILE A 228 -12.02 -12.53 -29.06
CA ILE A 228 -13.45 -12.24 -28.77
C ILE A 228 -14.03 -11.31 -29.85
N GLU A 229 -13.29 -10.28 -30.28
CA GLU A 229 -13.75 -9.36 -31.32
C GLU A 229 -13.97 -10.07 -32.66
N ARG A 230 -13.04 -10.96 -33.06
CA ARG A 230 -13.17 -11.77 -34.29
C ARG A 230 -14.37 -12.70 -34.22
N GLU A 231 -14.59 -13.36 -33.09
CA GLU A 231 -15.74 -14.23 -32.88
C GLU A 231 -17.06 -13.46 -32.95
N SER A 232 -17.14 -12.30 -32.30
CA SER A 232 -18.30 -11.41 -32.32
C SER A 232 -18.62 -10.93 -33.73
N ALA A 233 -17.62 -10.50 -34.50
CA ALA A 233 -17.80 -10.07 -35.90
C ALA A 233 -18.31 -11.21 -36.80
N SER A 234 -17.92 -12.46 -36.53
CA SER A 234 -18.36 -13.62 -37.30
C SER A 234 -19.84 -13.97 -37.07
N ARG A 235 -20.35 -13.73 -35.85
CA ARG A 235 -21.76 -13.98 -35.49
C ARG A 235 -22.72 -12.98 -36.14
N HIS A 236 -22.31 -11.72 -36.28
CA HIS A 236 -23.13 -10.67 -36.91
C HIS A 236 -23.26 -10.82 -38.44
N ARG A 237 -22.48 -11.71 -39.06
CA ARG A 237 -22.54 -11.99 -40.51
C ARG A 237 -23.43 -13.20 -40.85
N ARG A 238 -23.99 -13.89 -39.85
CA ARG A 238 -24.90 -15.02 -40.01
C ARG A 238 -26.33 -14.58 -39.72
#